data_AF-A0A7W6AM19-F1
#
_entry.id   AF-A0A7W6AM19-F1
#
_cell.length_a   1.000
_cell.length_b   1.000
_cell.length_c   1.000
_cell.angle_alpha   90.00
_cell.angle_beta   90.00
_cell.angle_gamma   90.00
#
_symmetry.space_group_name_H-M   'P 1'
#
loop_
_entity.id
_entity.type
_entity.pdbx_description
1 polymer ?
#
loop_
_entity_poly.entity_id
_entity_poly.type
_entity_poly.pdbx_seq_one_letter_code
_entity_poly.pdbx_strand_id
1 'polypeptide(L)'
;MAKAAVYLPKPVEFGRSQNDSVWIQFETAAGQRCSLTWPGDIKEAASFAQAVNAIPGLVEALKAIRSDVRDPDTDTAISGASGEKLDEALAAVGVRP
;
A
#
# COMPACT_ATOMS: atom_id res chain seq x y z
N MET A 1 -21.23 17.54 7.90
CA MET A 1 -19.93 17.26 8.56
C MET A 1 -18.94 16.90 7.47
N ALA A 2 -17.77 17.55 7.40
CA ALA A 2 -16.75 17.20 6.41
C ALA A 2 -16.17 15.82 6.77
N LYS A 3 -16.14 14.89 5.80
CA LYS A 3 -15.52 13.58 5.97
C LYS A 3 -14.03 13.79 6.22
N ALA A 4 -13.52 13.31 7.36
CA ALA A 4 -12.08 13.36 7.62
C ALA A 4 -11.35 12.65 6.47
N ALA A 5 -10.33 13.31 5.92
CA ALA A 5 -9.50 12.70 4.88
C ALA A 5 -8.89 11.41 5.44
N VAL A 6 -9.07 10.31 4.72
CA VAL A 6 -8.49 9.02 5.12
C VAL A 6 -6.98 9.13 4.95
N TYR A 7 -6.23 8.87 6.02
CA TYR A 7 -4.78 8.82 5.97
C TYR A 7 -4.34 7.58 5.19
N LEU A 8 -3.56 7.78 4.12
CA LEU A 8 -2.83 6.71 3.44
C LEU A 8 -1.42 6.63 4.01
N PRO A 9 -0.94 5.43 4.36
CA PRO A 9 0.41 5.28 4.88
C PRO A 9 1.43 5.74 3.84
N LYS A 10 2.43 6.48 4.31
CA LYS A 10 3.64 6.74 3.52
C LYS A 10 4.49 5.47 3.44
N PRO A 11 5.40 5.38 2.45
CA PRO A 11 6.33 4.27 2.39
C PRO A 11 7.07 4.08 3.71
N VAL A 12 7.07 2.85 4.19
CA VAL A 12 7.78 2.41 5.38
C VAL A 12 9.10 1.76 4.97
N GLU A 13 10.08 1.91 5.84
CA GLU A 13 11.41 1.34 5.71
C GLU A 13 11.60 0.28 6.79
N PHE A 14 12.49 -0.66 6.54
CA PHE A 14 12.83 -1.70 7.51
C PHE A 14 14.32 -2.01 7.44
N GLY A 15 14.85 -2.60 8.50
CA GLY A 15 16.25 -3.00 8.53
C GLY A 15 16.64 -3.75 9.79
N ARG A 16 17.94 -3.98 9.93
CA ARG A 16 18.55 -4.54 11.14
C ARG A 16 19.37 -3.47 11.86
N SER A 17 19.28 -3.50 13.18
CA SER A 17 20.15 -2.74 14.07
C SER A 17 21.45 -3.49 14.34
N GLN A 18 22.44 -2.81 14.92
CA GLN A 18 23.74 -3.40 15.28
C GLN A 18 23.65 -4.55 16.31
N ASN A 19 22.55 -4.60 17.09
CA ASN A 19 22.26 -5.65 18.06
C ASN A 19 21.40 -6.79 17.46
N ASP A 20 21.36 -6.92 16.13
CA ASP A 20 20.56 -7.89 15.35
C ASP A 20 19.04 -7.81 15.56
N SER A 21 18.54 -6.76 16.22
CA SER A 21 17.11 -6.47 16.30
C SER A 21 16.60 -5.91 14.97
N VAL A 22 15.39 -6.31 14.56
CA VAL A 22 14.74 -5.79 13.36
C VAL A 22 13.95 -4.54 13.71
N TRP A 23 13.89 -3.57 12.82
CA TRP A 23 13.11 -2.35 12.99
C TRP A 23 12.26 -2.05 11.76
N ILE A 24 11.16 -1.34 11.99
CA ILE A 24 10.33 -0.73 10.94
C ILE A 24 10.17 0.75 11.26
N GLN A 25 10.43 1.59 10.27
CA GLN A 25 10.32 3.04 10.34
C GLN A 25 9.21 3.53 9.44
N PHE A 26 8.38 4.44 9.97
CA PHE A 26 7.24 5.01 9.27
C PHE A 26 6.98 6.44 9.74
N GLU A 27 6.18 7.18 8.98
CA GLU A 27 5.81 8.55 9.30
C GLU A 27 4.32 8.64 9.61
N THR A 28 3.95 9.23 10.75
CA THR A 28 2.54 9.38 11.15
C THR A 28 1.80 10.41 10.28
N ALA A 29 0.47 10.47 10.40
CA ALA A 29 -0.33 11.51 9.75
C ALA A 29 0.09 12.95 10.13
N ALA A 30 0.72 13.13 11.29
CA ALA A 30 1.24 14.42 11.76
C ALA A 30 2.66 14.72 11.25
N GLY A 31 3.25 13.87 10.40
CA GLY A 31 4.60 14.03 9.88
C GLY A 31 5.71 13.59 10.82
N GLN A 32 5.37 12.95 11.95
CA GLN A 32 6.36 12.47 12.91
C GLN A 32 6.96 11.16 12.41
N ARG A 33 8.29 11.08 12.34
CA ARG A 33 9.00 9.81 12.09
C ARG A 33 9.07 8.98 13.36
N CYS A 34 8.62 7.75 13.25
CA CYS A 34 8.60 6.77 14.32
C CYS A 34 9.36 5.52 13.87
N SER A 35 10.05 4.89 14.80
CA SER A 35 10.66 3.57 14.60
C SER A 35 10.16 2.65 15.70
N LEU A 36 9.78 1.43 15.31
CA LEU A 36 9.42 0.36 16.23
C LEU A 36 10.39 -0.80 16.08
N THR A 37 10.72 -1.43 17.21
CA THR A 37 11.41 -2.73 17.19
C THR A 37 10.40 -3.78 16.73
N TRP A 38 10.71 -4.44 15.62
CA TRP A 38 9.88 -5.49 15.07
C TRP A 38 10.18 -6.81 15.79
N PRO A 39 9.15 -7.51 16.29
CA PRO A 39 9.37 -8.74 17.05
C PRO A 39 9.70 -9.96 16.17
N GLY A 40 9.39 -9.90 14.87
CA GLY A 40 9.64 -10.98 13.91
C GLY A 40 11.01 -10.87 13.21
N ASP A 41 11.21 -11.72 12.21
CA ASP A 41 12.45 -11.72 11.43
C ASP A 41 12.47 -10.64 10.33
N ILE A 42 13.62 -10.52 9.65
CA ILE A 42 13.82 -9.51 8.59
C ILE A 42 12.96 -9.77 7.35
N LYS A 43 12.58 -11.03 7.08
CA LYS A 43 11.72 -11.39 5.94
C LYS A 43 10.27 -11.02 6.22
N GLU A 44 9.81 -11.22 7.46
CA GLU A 44 8.51 -10.77 7.90
C GLU A 44 8.40 -9.24 7.85
N ALA A 45 9.43 -8.52 8.31
CA ALA A 45 9.48 -7.06 8.19
C ALA A 45 9.50 -6.59 6.73
N ALA A 46 10.25 -7.27 5.85
CA ALA A 46 10.25 -6.98 4.42
C ALA A 46 8.87 -7.18 3.79
N SER A 47 8.20 -8.29 4.13
CA SER A 47 6.85 -8.61 3.63
C SER A 47 5.82 -7.59 4.10
N PHE A 48 5.89 -7.19 5.37
CA PHE A 48 5.04 -6.13 5.93
C PHE A 48 5.28 -4.78 5.22
N ALA A 49 6.55 -4.39 5.05
CA ALA A 49 6.90 -3.15 4.38
C ALA A 49 6.42 -3.14 2.92
N GLN A 50 6.60 -4.25 2.20
CA GLN A 50 6.07 -4.43 0.85
C GLN A 50 4.55 -4.20 0.81
N ALA A 51 3.79 -4.87 1.69
CA ALA A 51 2.35 -4.74 1.73
C ALA A 51 1.89 -3.29 2.03
N VAL A 52 2.49 -2.64 3.02
CA VAL A 52 2.15 -1.26 3.37
C VAL A 52 2.49 -0.29 2.24
N ASN A 53 3.64 -0.47 1.60
CA ASN A 53 4.12 0.40 0.52
C ASN A 53 3.28 0.29 -0.75
N ALA A 54 2.56 -0.82 -0.94
CA ALA A 54 1.66 -1.02 -2.06
C ALA A 54 0.26 -0.40 -1.87
N ILE A 55 -0.14 -0.06 -0.64
CA ILE A 55 -1.48 0.48 -0.33
C ILE A 55 -1.82 1.72 -1.18
N PRO A 56 -0.94 2.73 -1.33
CA PRO A 56 -1.25 3.89 -2.17
C PRO A 56 -1.53 3.51 -3.62
N GLY A 57 -0.73 2.59 -4.20
CA GLY A 57 -0.92 2.11 -5.57
C GLY A 57 -2.24 1.36 -5.75
N LEU A 58 -2.58 0.47 -4.80
CA LEU A 58 -3.86 -0.25 -4.80
C LEU A 58 -5.06 0.71 -4.74
N VAL A 59 -5.00 1.73 -3.89
CA VAL A 59 -6.08 2.72 -3.78
C VAL A 59 -6.26 3.50 -5.08
N GLU A 60 -5.17 3.89 -5.74
CA GLU A 60 -5.25 4.60 -7.03
C GLU A 60 -5.75 3.71 -8.16
N ALA A 61 -5.34 2.44 -8.22
CA ALA A 61 -5.86 1.47 -9.18
C ALA A 61 -7.38 1.24 -8.99
N LEU A 62 -7.83 1.03 -7.75
CA LEU A 62 -9.25 0.86 -7.44
C LEU A 62 -10.10 2.10 -7.76
N LYS A 63 -9.55 3.31 -7.55
CA LYS A 63 -10.21 4.55 -7.96
C LYS A 63 -10.33 4.64 -9.49
N ALA A 64 -9.29 4.28 -10.23
CA ALA A 64 -9.30 4.27 -11.69
C ALA A 64 -10.34 3.28 -12.25
N ILE A 65 -10.41 2.08 -11.67
CA ILE A 65 -11.46 1.10 -11.99
C ILE A 65 -12.85 1.68 -11.70
N ARG A 66 -13.04 2.29 -10.52
CA ARG A 66 -14.33 2.88 -10.17
C ARG A 66 -14.72 4.04 -11.08
N SER A 67 -13.77 4.80 -11.60
CA SER A 67 -14.05 5.86 -12.57
C SER A 67 -14.40 5.35 -13.96
N ASP A 68 -13.90 4.16 -14.35
CA ASP A 68 -14.25 3.54 -15.62
C ASP A 68 -15.65 2.92 -15.60
N VAL A 69 -16.05 2.35 -14.46
CA VAL A 69 -17.39 1.77 -14.26
C VAL A 69 -18.43 2.88 -14.18
N ARG A 70 -19.15 3.10 -15.29
CA ARG A 70 -20.22 4.11 -15.38
C ARG A 70 -21.47 3.68 -14.61
N ASP A 71 -21.81 2.40 -14.69
CA ASP A 71 -22.95 1.81 -14.00
C ASP A 71 -22.52 0.44 -13.41
N PRO A 72 -22.52 0.26 -12.09
CA PRO A 72 -22.08 -0.98 -11.47
C PRO A 72 -22.99 -2.19 -11.76
N ASP A 73 -24.22 -1.96 -12.19
CA ASP A 73 -25.21 -3.01 -12.48
C ASP A 73 -25.29 -3.34 -13.98
N THR A 74 -24.93 -2.40 -14.86
CA THR A 74 -25.15 -2.56 -16.32
C THR A 74 -23.94 -2.25 -17.21
N ASP A 75 -22.94 -1.49 -16.75
CA ASP A 75 -21.75 -1.11 -17.52
C ASP A 75 -20.49 -1.13 -16.64
N THR A 76 -20.02 -2.35 -16.40
CA THR A 76 -18.84 -2.66 -15.57
C THR A 76 -17.56 -2.80 -16.39
N ALA A 77 -17.52 -2.29 -17.63
CA ALA A 77 -16.34 -2.38 -18.46
C ALA A 77 -15.20 -1.53 -17.87
N ILE A 78 -14.01 -2.14 -17.75
CA ILE A 78 -12.80 -1.49 -17.25
C ILE A 78 -11.89 -1.24 -18.46
N SER A 79 -11.27 -0.06 -18.56
CA SER A 79 -10.31 0.22 -19.63
C SER A 79 -9.03 -0.59 -19.45
N GLY A 80 -8.32 -0.86 -20.55
CA GLY A 80 -7.01 -1.52 -20.50
C GLY A 80 -6.02 -0.79 -19.58
N ALA A 81 -6.02 0.55 -19.60
CA ALA A 81 -5.15 1.36 -18.76
C ALA A 81 -5.45 1.21 -17.24
N SER A 82 -6.71 1.03 -16.86
CA SER A 82 -7.08 0.74 -15.46
C SER A 82 -6.75 -0.70 -15.08
N GLY A 83 -6.84 -1.64 -16.02
CA GLY A 83 -6.38 -3.02 -15.85
C GLY A 83 -4.87 -3.09 -15.57
N GLU A 84 -4.05 -2.41 -16.39
CA GLU A 84 -2.60 -2.35 -16.20
C GLU A 84 -2.21 -1.79 -14.82
N LYS A 85 -2.90 -0.74 -14.36
CA LYS A 85 -2.67 -0.18 -13.01
C LYS A 85 -3.01 -1.17 -11.89
N LEU A 86 -4.05 -1.98 -12.07
CA LEU A 86 -4.40 -3.02 -11.11
C LEU A 86 -3.32 -4.09 -11.08
N ASP A 87 -2.85 -4.53 -12.24
CA ASP A 87 -1.79 -5.54 -12.33
C ASP A 87 -0.48 -5.05 -11.70
N GLU A 88 -0.09 -3.80 -11.94
CA GLU A 88 1.06 -3.17 -11.29
C GLU A 88 0.89 -3.13 -9.76
N ALA A 89 -0.29 -2.77 -9.27
CA ALA A 89 -0.59 -2.71 -7.85
C ALA A 89 -0.62 -4.10 -7.19
N LEU A 90 -1.12 -5.12 -7.89
CA LEU A 90 -1.10 -6.53 -7.44
C LEU A 90 0.32 -7.09 -7.41
N ALA A 91 1.13 -6.79 -8.44
CA ALA A 91 2.54 -7.15 -8.47
C ALA A 91 3.32 -6.53 -7.29
N ALA A 92 2.99 -5.28 -6.91
CA ALA A 92 3.60 -4.61 -5.78
C ALA A 92 3.35 -5.32 -4.43
N VAL A 93 2.19 -5.97 -4.23
CA VAL A 93 1.93 -6.83 -3.05
C VAL A 93 2.45 -8.27 -3.20
N GLY A 94 3.08 -8.60 -4.33
CA GLY A 94 3.62 -9.93 -4.60
C GLY A 94 2.62 -10.92 -5.19
N VAL A 95 1.44 -10.46 -5.60
CA VAL A 95 0.47 -11.26 -6.35
C VAL A 95 0.87 -11.19 -7.82
N ARG A 96 1.13 -12.35 -8.45
CA ARG A 96 1.29 -12.43 -9.90
C ARG A 96 -0.04 -12.85 -10.53
N PRO A 97 -0.47 -12.21 -11.63
CA PRO A 97 -1.60 -12.67 -12.43
C PRO A 97 -1.34 -14.03 -13.07
#